data_AF-A0A3B9UT76-F1
#
_entry.id   AF-A0A3B9UT76-F1
#
_cell.length_a   1.000
_cell.length_b   1.000
_cell.length_c   1.000
_cell.angle_alpha   90.00
_cell.angle_beta   90.00
_cell.angle_gamma   90.00
#
_symmetry.space_group_name_H-M   'P 1'
#
loop_
_entity.id
_entity.type
_entity.pdbx_description
1 polymer ?
#
loop_
_entity_poly.entity_id
_entity_poly.type
_entity_poly.pdbx_seq_one_letter_code
_entity_poly.pdbx_strand_id
1 'polypeptide(L)'
;MIALVTSIITTPMVYYFYTQAFGVEVLIVDIIILFVSILFGQLLAFHFYKYSKGINSHISMYIFIFLILIFMVFTFYPPHLPIFRDGITGQYGIIK
;
A
#
# COMPACT_ATOMS: atom_id res chain seq x y z
N MET A 1 -1.66 10.55 8.98
CA MET A 1 -0.68 9.45 9.01
C MET A 1 -1.36 8.09 9.09
N ILE A 2 -2.20 7.82 10.09
CA ILE A 2 -2.94 6.55 10.20
C ILE A 2 -3.75 6.25 8.92
N ALA A 3 -4.54 7.20 8.43
CA ALA A 3 -5.35 7.02 7.21
C ALA A 3 -4.50 6.66 5.98
N LEU A 4 -3.37 7.34 5.80
CA LEU A 4 -2.48 7.18 4.66
C LEU A 4 -1.77 5.82 4.69
N VAL A 5 -1.23 5.43 5.85
CA VAL A 5 -0.55 4.14 6.02
C VAL A 5 -1.54 2.99 5.82
N THR A 6 -2.74 3.10 6.41
CA THR A 6 -3.77 2.06 6.28
C THR A 6 -4.27 1.93 4.84
N SER A 7 -4.52 3.03 4.13
CA SER A 7 -4.93 2.97 2.73
C SER A 7 -3.84 2.39 1.83
N ILE A 8 -2.58 2.81 2.00
CA ILE A 8 -1.44 2.32 1.19
C ILE A 8 -1.22 0.82 1.36
N ILE A 9 -1.44 0.27 2.56
CA ILE A 9 -1.29 -1.17 2.81
C ILE A 9 -2.53 -1.95 2.30
N THR A 10 -3.72 -1.38 2.49
CA THR A 10 -4.99 -2.07 2.15
C THR A 10 -5.15 -2.21 0.64
N THR A 11 -4.81 -1.19 -0.15
CA THR A 11 -4.94 -1.21 -1.61
C THR A 11 -4.26 -2.43 -2.25
N PRO A 12 -2.94 -2.67 -2.10
CA PRO A 12 -2.29 -3.83 -2.69
C PRO A 12 -2.80 -5.14 -2.07
N MET A 13 -3.14 -5.17 -0.79
CA MET A 13 -3.64 -6.38 -0.13
C MET A 13 -4.97 -6.85 -0.75
N VAL A 14 -5.90 -5.93 -0.99
CA VAL A 14 -7.19 -6.24 -1.64
C VAL A 14 -7.01 -6.52 -3.12
N TYR A 15 -6.15 -5.77 -3.81
CA TYR A 15 -5.82 -6.00 -5.22
C TYR A 15 -5.29 -7.41 -5.45
N TYR A 16 -4.25 -7.83 -4.72
CA TYR A 16 -3.69 -9.18 -4.87
C TYR A 16 -4.68 -10.27 -4.49
N PHE A 17 -5.52 -10.04 -3.48
CA PHE A 17 -6.58 -10.97 -3.13
C PHE A 17 -7.58 -11.14 -4.27
N TYR A 18 -8.05 -10.04 -4.86
CA TYR A 18 -8.97 -10.07 -6.00
C TYR A 18 -8.34 -10.72 -7.23
N THR A 19 -7.16 -10.27 -7.64
CA THR A 19 -6.48 -10.76 -8.85
C THR A 19 -6.14 -12.23 -8.75
N GLN A 20 -5.73 -12.72 -7.57
CA GLN A 20 -5.45 -14.16 -7.38
C GLN A 20 -6.72 -15.01 -7.25
N ALA A 21 -7.82 -14.47 -6.70
CA ALA A 21 -9.07 -15.21 -6.55
C ALA A 21 -9.82 -15.38 -7.88
N PHE A 22 -9.84 -14.35 -8.72
CA PHE A 22 -10.62 -14.32 -9.96
C PHE A 22 -9.76 -14.51 -11.22
N GLY A 23 -8.45 -14.28 -11.15
CA GLY A 23 -7.53 -14.44 -12.29
C GLY A 23 -7.74 -13.42 -13.40
N VAL A 24 -8.51 -12.36 -13.16
CA VAL A 24 -8.81 -11.29 -14.12
C VAL A 24 -8.50 -9.94 -13.50
N GLU A 25 -7.81 -9.10 -14.27
CA GLU A 25 -7.53 -7.71 -13.92
C GLU A 25 -8.53 -6.81 -14.67
N VAL A 26 -9.33 -6.04 -13.93
CA VAL A 26 -10.38 -5.18 -14.49
C VAL A 26 -10.19 -3.78 -13.93
N LEU A 27 -9.89 -2.83 -14.80
CA LEU A 27 -9.56 -1.44 -14.44
C LEU A 27 -10.63 -0.76 -13.56
N ILE A 28 -11.92 -1.03 -13.80
CA ILE A 28 -13.00 -0.52 -12.96
C ILE A 28 -12.88 -1.04 -11.52
N VAL A 29 -12.53 -2.32 -11.34
CA VAL A 29 -12.38 -2.93 -10.02
C VAL A 29 -11.19 -2.31 -9.28
N ASP A 30 -10.09 -2.03 -9.97
CA ASP A 30 -8.91 -1.41 -9.36
C ASP A 30 -9.21 0.00 -8.85
N ILE A 31 -9.97 0.79 -9.60
CA ILE A 31 -10.46 2.10 -9.18
C ILE A 31 -11.35 1.96 -7.93
N ILE A 32 -12.27 1.00 -7.92
CA ILE A 32 -13.14 0.74 -6.76
C ILE A 32 -12.30 0.34 -5.54
N ILE A 33 -11.31 -0.54 -5.71
CA ILE A 33 -10.41 -0.96 -4.63
C ILE A 33 -9.66 0.25 -4.04
N LEU A 34 -9.21 1.18 -4.88
CA LEU A 34 -8.58 2.42 -4.42
C LEU A 34 -9.54 3.25 -3.56
N PHE A 35 -10.77 3.48 -4.02
CA PHE A 35 -11.76 4.24 -3.25
C PHE A 35 -12.13 3.55 -1.93
N VAL A 36 -12.38 2.24 -1.96
CA VAL A 36 -12.70 1.44 -0.76
C VAL A 36 -11.54 1.48 0.24
N SER A 37 -10.30 1.34 -0.21
CA SER A 37 -9.12 1.39 0.66
C SER A 37 -8.93 2.75 1.31
N ILE A 38 -9.18 3.84 0.56
CA ILE A 38 -9.15 5.20 1.10
C ILE A 38 -10.26 5.38 2.15
N LEU A 39 -11.49 4.97 1.84
CA LEU A 39 -12.62 5.06 2.78
C LEU A 39 -12.34 4.28 4.05
N PHE A 40 -11.82 3.06 3.93
CA PHE A 40 -11.46 2.23 5.07
C PHE A 40 -10.38 2.90 5.93
N GLY A 41 -9.33 3.44 5.29
CA GLY A 41 -8.27 4.17 6.01
C GLY A 41 -8.79 5.41 6.74
N GLN A 42 -9.73 6.15 6.14
CA GLN A 42 -10.37 7.31 6.77
C GLN A 42 -11.24 6.91 7.96
N LEU A 43 -12.05 5.86 7.84
CA LEU A 43 -12.87 5.35 8.94
C LEU A 43 -12.01 4.90 10.13
N LEU A 44 -10.93 4.18 9.84
CA LEU A 44 -10.00 3.68 10.86
C LEU A 44 -9.26 4.85 11.51
N ALA A 45 -8.81 5.83 10.73
CA ALA A 45 -8.20 7.05 11.27
C ALA A 45 -9.18 7.87 12.13
N PHE A 46 -10.44 7.99 11.72
CA PHE A 46 -11.47 8.67 12.50
C PHE A 46 -11.73 7.97 13.82
N HIS A 47 -11.79 6.64 13.82
CA HIS A 47 -11.93 5.84 15.03
C HIS A 47 -10.75 6.06 15.98
N PHE A 48 -9.51 5.98 15.49
CA PHE A 48 -8.32 6.23 16.29
C PHE A 48 -8.26 7.67 16.79
N TYR A 49 -8.68 8.65 15.99
CA TYR A 49 -8.73 10.05 16.40
C TYR A 49 -9.70 10.27 17.57
N LYS A 50 -10.83 9.56 17.58
CA LYS A 50 -11.86 9.68 18.61
C LYS A 50 -11.51 8.96 19.91
N TYR A 51 -10.86 7.81 19.85
CA TYR A 51 -10.66 6.93 21.02
C TYR A 51 -9.21 6.82 21.50
N SER A 52 -8.23 7.28 20.72
CA SER A 52 -6.81 7.22 21.11
C SER A 52 -6.34 8.55 21.70
N LYS A 53 -5.40 8.50 22.66
CA LYS A 53 -4.74 9.67 23.27
C LYS A 53 -3.77 10.41 22.32
N GLY A 54 -3.87 10.17 21.02
CA GLY A 54 -2.94 10.65 20.01
C GLY A 54 -1.71 9.75 19.89
N ILE A 55 -1.22 9.61 18.66
CA ILE A 55 0.10 8.99 18.40
C ILE A 55 1.15 10.08 18.60
N ASN A 56 2.25 9.75 19.28
CA ASN A 56 3.36 10.68 19.45
C ASN A 56 3.87 11.15 18.07
N SER A 57 3.97 12.46 17.89
CA SER A 57 4.43 13.09 16.64
C SER A 57 5.77 12.52 16.16
N HIS A 58 6.68 12.19 17.09
CA HIS A 58 7.96 11.57 16.76
C HIS A 58 7.80 10.22 16.07
N ILE A 59 6.90 9.35 16.56
CA ILE A 59 6.62 8.04 15.96
C ILE A 59 6.11 8.22 14.53
N SER A 60 5.23 9.19 14.33
CA SER A 60 4.68 9.48 13.02
C SER A 60 5.75 9.96 12.02
N MET A 61 6.73 10.73 12.50
CA MET A 61 7.87 11.18 11.69
C MET A 61 8.79 10.01 11.31
N TYR A 62 9.10 9.11 12.26
CA TYR A 62 9.90 7.92 11.98
C TYR A 62 9.25 7.01 10.95
N ILE A 63 7.94 6.77 11.04
CA ILE A 63 7.19 5.96 10.07
C ILE A 63 7.27 6.57 8.67
N PHE A 64 7.16 7.90 8.58
CA PHE A 64 7.22 8.59 7.30
C PHE A 64 8.61 8.52 6.65
N ILE A 65 9.66 8.76 7.42
CA ILE A 65 11.05 8.63 6.95
C ILE A 65 11.33 7.19 6.52
N PHE A 66 10.88 6.22 7.32
CA PHE A 66 11.01 4.80 6.99
C PHE A 66 10.29 4.44 5.68
N LEU A 67 9.09 4.96 5.46
CA LEU A 67 8.34 4.77 4.22
C LEU A 67 9.12 5.31 3.01
N ILE A 68 9.66 6.53 3.09
CA ILE A 68 10.47 7.12 2.03
C ILE A 68 11.70 6.26 1.73
N LEU A 69 12.39 5.78 2.77
CA LEU A 69 13.58 4.97 2.64
C LEU A 69 13.25 3.63 1.97
N ILE A 70 12.15 2.97 2.37
CA ILE A 70 11.66 1.76 1.71
C ILE A 70 11.38 2.00 0.24
N PHE A 71 10.68 3.09 -0.10
CA PHE A 71 10.36 3.41 -1.49
C PHE A 71 11.65 3.63 -2.30
N MET A 72 12.61 4.37 -1.74
CA MET A 72 13.90 4.62 -2.39
C MET A 72 14.66 3.32 -2.64
N VAL A 73 14.80 2.46 -1.63
CA VAL A 73 15.54 1.19 -1.75
C VAL A 73 14.82 0.24 -2.71
N PHE A 74 13.50 0.06 -2.58
CA PHE A 74 12.74 -0.87 -3.40
C PHE A 74 12.60 -0.42 -4.86
N THR A 75 12.73 0.89 -5.14
CA THR A 75 12.76 1.38 -6.54
C THR A 75 14.01 0.90 -7.26
N PHE A 76 15.18 0.87 -6.60
CA PHE A 76 16.43 0.42 -7.22
C PHE A 76 16.66 -1.10 -7.09
N TYR A 77 16.31 -1.65 -5.93
CA TYR A 77 16.50 -3.06 -5.59
C TYR A 77 15.17 -3.65 -5.09
N PRO A 78 14.21 -3.88 -6.00
CA PRO A 78 12.96 -4.52 -5.61
C PRO A 78 13.26 -5.94 -5.09
N PRO A 79 12.66 -6.35 -3.97
CA PRO A 79 12.75 -7.72 -3.52
C PRO A 79 12.05 -8.65 -4.53
N HIS A 80 12.50 -9.90 -4.60
CA HIS A 80 11.92 -10.94 -5.46
C HIS A 80 10.58 -11.45 -4.89
N LEU A 81 9.62 -10.54 -4.72
CA LEU A 81 8.26 -10.85 -4.32
C LEU A 81 7.36 -10.68 -5.55
N PRO A 82 6.33 -11.52 -5.76
CA PRO A 82 5.44 -11.42 -6.91
C PRO A 82 4.91 -10.01 -7.17
N ILE A 83 4.82 -9.19 -6.11
CA ILE A 83 4.35 -7.81 -6.16
C ILE A 83 5.26 -6.82 -6.89
N PHE A 84 6.55 -7.16 -7.08
CA PHE A 84 7.53 -6.36 -7.83
C PHE A 84 7.89 -6.97 -9.19
N ARG A 85 7.21 -8.05 -9.57
CA ARG A 85 7.46 -8.74 -10.83
C ARG A 85 6.70 -8.04 -11.94
N ASP A 86 7.39 -7.74 -13.04
CA ASP A 86 6.74 -7.30 -14.27
C ASP A 86 5.83 -8.42 -14.81
N GLY A 87 4.57 -8.12 -15.08
CA GLY A 87 3.59 -9.08 -15.59
C GLY A 87 3.83 -9.55 -17.02
N ILE A 88 4.57 -8.78 -17.83
CA ILE A 88 4.85 -9.07 -19.24
C ILE A 88 6.21 -9.78 -19.37
N THR A 89 7.26 -9.23 -18.74
CA THR A 89 8.63 -9.77 -18.87
C THR A 89 8.97 -10.80 -17.79
N GLY A 90 8.22 -10.82 -16.68
CA GLY A 90 8.50 -11.69 -15.54
C GLY A 90 9.76 -11.32 -14.77
N GLN A 91 10.40 -10.19 -15.09
CA GLN A 91 11.66 -9.73 -14.49
C GLN A 91 11.40 -8.77 -13.32
N TYR A 92 12.44 -8.48 -12.55
CA TYR A 92 12.41 -7.62 -11.37
C TYR A 92 13.37 -6.45 -11.54
N GLY A 93 12.91 -5.23 -11.27
CA GLY A 93 13.75 -4.03 -11.23
C GLY A 93 14.18 -3.48 -12.58
N ILE A 94 15.17 -2.60 -12.57
CA ILE A 94 15.72 -1.97 -13.78
C ILE A 94 16.69 -2.95 -14.42
N ILE A 95 16.26 -3.54 -15.54
CA ILE A 95 17.07 -4.43 -16.36
C ILE A 95 18.14 -3.55 -17.02
N LYS A 96 19.41 -3.88 -16.79
CA LYS A 96 20.54 -3.16 -17.37
C LYS A 96 20.86 -3.70 -18.76
#